data_AF-A0A1H9B1M7-F1
#
_entry.id   AF-A0A1H9B1M7-F1
#
_cell.length_a   1.000
_cell.length_b   1.000
_cell.length_c   1.000
_cell.angle_alpha   90.00
_cell.angle_beta   90.00
_cell.angle_gamma   90.00
#
_symmetry.space_group_name_H-M   'P 1'
#
loop_
_entity.id
_entity.type
_entity.pdbx_description
1 polymer ?
#
loop_
_entity_poly.entity_id
_entity_poly.type
_entity_poly.pdbx_seq_one_letter_code
_entity_poly.pdbx_strand_id
1 'polypeptide(L)'
;MEACEDIRYTTGMKDLYKHRKETIERLFGTAKENHGFRYTQMYGKARMEMKVGLTYACLNLKKLAKMLYRMGIIDPYPNSLFRVIYECISIKRKNGCGTKDPQPALSTV
;
A
#
# COMPACT_ATOMS: atom_id res chain seq x y z
N MET A 1 -16.65 23.80 16.65
CA MET A 1 -15.59 22.78 16.50
C MET A 1 -16.02 21.85 15.37
N GLU A 2 -15.12 21.43 14.50
CA GLU A 2 -15.47 20.51 13.40
C GLU A 2 -15.73 19.11 13.98
N ALA A 3 -16.83 18.45 13.60
CA ALA A 3 -17.26 17.16 14.20
C ALA A 3 -16.17 16.07 14.16
N CYS A 4 -15.24 16.15 13.21
CA CYS A 4 -14.10 15.27 13.08
C CYS A 4 -13.14 15.30 14.28
N GLU A 5 -12.97 16.46 14.92
CA GLU A 5 -12.10 16.60 16.09
C GLU A 5 -12.76 15.98 17.32
N ASP A 6 -14.06 16.12 17.50
CA ASP A 6 -14.79 15.50 18.63
C ASP A 6 -14.73 13.95 18.55
N ILE A 7 -14.87 13.39 17.34
CA ILE A 7 -14.76 11.95 17.08
C ILE A 7 -13.35 11.43 17.44
N ARG A 8 -12.31 12.23 17.17
CA ARG A 8 -10.91 11.85 17.41
C ARG A 8 -10.60 11.58 18.89
N TYR A 9 -11.27 12.27 19.79
CA TYR A 9 -11.07 12.13 21.24
C TYR A 9 -12.02 11.11 21.90
N THR A 10 -12.91 10.50 21.13
CA THR A 10 -13.82 9.46 21.62
C THR A 10 -13.06 8.16 21.94
N THR A 11 -13.50 7.45 22.98
CA THR A 11 -12.92 6.16 23.40
C THR A 11 -12.91 5.15 22.24
N GLY A 12 -11.75 4.50 22.01
CA GLY A 12 -11.53 3.59 20.88
C GLY A 12 -11.15 4.28 19.56
N MET A 13 -11.69 5.46 19.27
CA MET A 13 -11.33 6.23 18.07
C MET A 13 -9.91 6.81 18.15
N LYS A 14 -9.46 7.16 19.36
CA LYS A 14 -8.10 7.68 19.58
C LYS A 14 -7.02 6.72 19.08
N ASP A 15 -7.13 5.42 19.38
CA ASP A 15 -6.17 4.40 18.94
C ASP A 15 -6.28 4.13 17.44
N LEU A 16 -7.50 4.10 16.90
CA LEU A 16 -7.73 3.96 15.47
C LEU A 16 -7.10 5.12 14.68
N TYR A 17 -7.27 6.35 15.16
CA TYR A 17 -6.68 7.54 14.55
C TYR A 17 -5.15 7.55 14.67
N LYS A 18 -4.58 6.99 15.75
CA LYS A 18 -3.14 6.78 15.87
C LYS A 18 -2.62 5.81 14.79
N HIS A 19 -3.26 4.65 14.63
CA HIS A 19 -2.89 3.70 13.58
C HIS A 19 -3.12 4.24 12.16
N ARG A 20 -4.18 5.02 11.96
CA ARG A 20 -4.46 5.68 10.69
C ARG A 20 -3.34 6.64 10.30
N LYS A 21 -2.85 7.46 11.23
CA LYS A 21 -1.71 8.37 11.00
C LYS A 21 -0.50 7.60 10.46
N GLU A 22 -0.08 6.56 11.17
CA GLU A 22 1.08 5.75 10.75
C GLU A 22 0.86 5.06 9.40
N THR A 23 -0.36 4.57 9.14
CA THR A 23 -0.71 3.92 7.87
C THR A 23 -0.63 4.91 6.71
N ILE A 24 -1.14 6.13 6.91
CA ILE A 24 -1.08 7.22 5.94
C ILE A 24 0.39 7.59 5.66
N GLU A 25 1.22 7.76 6.71
CA GLU A 25 2.64 8.08 6.55
C GLU A 25 3.41 7.01 5.77
N ARG A 26 3.19 5.71 6.08
CA ARG A 26 3.80 4.60 5.33
C ARG A 26 3.34 4.55 3.87
N LEU A 27 2.07 4.84 3.61
CA LEU A 27 1.50 4.88 2.25
C LEU A 27 2.15 6.01 1.44
N PHE A 28 2.25 7.21 2.01
CA PHE A 28 2.93 8.34 1.39
C PHE A 28 4.42 8.06 1.15
N GLY A 29 5.11 7.40 2.09
CA GLY A 29 6.49 6.96 1.90
C GLY A 29 6.64 6.02 0.70
N THR A 30 5.78 5.00 0.62
CA THR A 30 5.74 4.07 -0.54
C THR A 30 5.47 4.81 -1.84
N ALA A 31 4.55 5.76 -1.83
CA ALA A 31 4.21 6.58 -2.99
C ALA A 31 5.39 7.45 -3.45
N LYS A 32 6.16 8.00 -2.51
CA LYS A 32 7.37 8.78 -2.80
C LYS A 32 8.48 7.92 -3.40
N GLU A 33 8.82 6.80 -2.78
CA GLU A 33 9.94 5.95 -3.23
C GLU A 33 9.60 5.15 -4.49
N ASN A 34 8.47 4.45 -4.52
CA ASN A 34 8.17 3.48 -5.58
C ASN A 34 7.48 4.12 -6.79
N HIS A 35 6.77 5.24 -6.60
CA HIS A 35 6.02 5.92 -7.66
C HIS A 35 6.58 7.31 -8.02
N GLY A 36 7.71 7.69 -7.42
CA GLY A 36 8.47 8.88 -7.80
C GLY A 36 7.80 10.20 -7.44
N PHE A 37 7.01 10.24 -6.36
CA PHE A 37 6.35 11.48 -5.90
C PHE A 37 7.22 12.36 -4.98
N ARG A 38 8.54 12.12 -4.91
CA ARG A 38 9.47 13.10 -4.30
C ARG A 38 9.46 14.43 -5.06
N TYR A 39 9.32 14.35 -6.39
CA TYR A 39 9.24 15.51 -7.28
C TYR A 39 8.11 15.36 -8.29
N THR A 40 7.68 16.46 -8.89
CA THR A 40 6.71 16.45 -9.99
C THR A 40 7.39 15.97 -11.26
N GLN A 41 6.99 14.81 -11.78
CA GLN A 41 7.57 14.22 -13.00
C GLN A 41 6.86 14.66 -14.29
N MET A 42 5.69 15.31 -14.18
CA MET A 42 4.91 15.75 -15.32
C MET A 42 4.61 17.24 -15.23
N TYR A 43 4.53 17.88 -16.39
CA TYR A 43 4.17 19.28 -16.51
C TYR A 43 2.65 19.47 -16.45
N GLY A 44 2.23 20.49 -15.70
CA GLY A 44 0.83 20.86 -15.56
C GLY A 44 0.09 20.12 -14.43
N LYS A 45 -0.77 20.86 -13.74
CA LYS A 45 -1.55 20.39 -12.59
C LYS A 45 -2.43 19.19 -12.92
N ALA A 46 -3.21 19.27 -14.01
CA ALA A 46 -4.15 18.21 -14.40
C ALA A 46 -3.48 16.85 -14.63
N ARG A 47 -2.29 16.83 -15.24
CA ARG A 47 -1.54 15.58 -15.46
C ARG A 47 -1.04 15.00 -14.14
N MET A 48 -0.46 15.83 -13.28
CA MET A 48 0.00 15.38 -11.96
C MET A 48 -1.14 14.86 -11.10
N GLU A 49 -2.30 15.54 -11.10
CA GLU A 49 -3.51 15.09 -10.41
C GLU A 49 -3.98 13.73 -10.91
N MET A 50 -4.01 13.51 -12.23
CA MET A 50 -4.36 12.21 -12.81
C MET A 50 -3.40 11.09 -12.38
N LYS A 51 -2.09 11.31 -12.42
CA LYS A 51 -1.10 10.31 -11.96
C LYS A 51 -1.24 10.02 -10.48
N VAL A 52 -1.41 11.04 -9.66
CA VAL A 52 -1.63 10.89 -8.22
C VAL A 52 -2.90 10.09 -7.96
N GLY A 53 -4.02 10.50 -8.55
CA GLY A 53 -5.31 9.84 -8.40
C GLY A 53 -5.27 8.37 -8.80
N LEU A 54 -4.72 8.06 -9.98
CA LEU A 54 -4.58 6.69 -10.45
C LEU A 54 -3.69 5.84 -9.53
N THR A 55 -2.58 6.41 -9.05
CA THR A 55 -1.64 5.68 -8.17
C THR A 55 -2.31 5.30 -6.85
N TYR A 56 -2.96 6.27 -6.18
CA TYR A 56 -3.64 5.99 -4.92
C TYR A 56 -4.87 5.09 -5.09
N ALA A 57 -5.59 5.20 -6.21
CA ALA A 57 -6.65 4.25 -6.55
C ALA A 57 -6.11 2.82 -6.63
N CYS A 58 -5.01 2.59 -7.38
CA CYS A 58 -4.37 1.28 -7.47
C CYS A 58 -3.83 0.77 -6.13
N LEU A 59 -3.26 1.64 -5.30
CA LEU A 59 -2.81 1.28 -3.95
C LEU A 59 -3.98 0.85 -3.05
N ASN A 60 -5.12 1.52 -3.15
CA ASN A 60 -6.34 1.16 -2.44
C ASN A 60 -6.91 -0.17 -2.93
N LEU A 61 -6.94 -0.40 -4.25
CA LEU A 61 -7.35 -1.68 -4.84
C LEU A 61 -6.46 -2.83 -4.36
N LYS A 62 -5.13 -2.63 -4.32
CA LYS A 62 -4.19 -3.60 -3.76
C LYS A 62 -4.47 -3.90 -2.29
N LYS A 63 -4.83 -2.88 -1.49
CA LYS A 63 -5.21 -3.07 -0.09
C LYS A 63 -6.50 -3.90 0.03
N LEU A 64 -7.52 -3.59 -0.77
CA LEU A 64 -8.78 -4.33 -0.81
C LEU A 64 -8.55 -5.79 -1.19
N ALA A 65 -7.79 -6.07 -2.26
CA ALA A 65 -7.46 -7.43 -2.66
C ALA A 65 -6.76 -8.22 -1.54
N LYS A 66 -5.80 -7.60 -0.83
CA LYS A 66 -5.15 -8.21 0.34
C LYS A 66 -6.13 -8.46 1.49
N MET A 67 -7.09 -7.58 1.72
CA MET A 67 -8.11 -7.78 2.76
C MET A 67 -9.03 -8.94 2.41
N LEU A 68 -9.53 -8.99 1.18
CA LEU A 68 -10.41 -10.06 0.70
C LEU A 68 -9.71 -11.42 0.72
N TYR A 69 -8.42 -11.47 0.36
CA TYR A 69 -7.59 -12.67 0.51
C TYR A 69 -7.48 -13.12 1.97
N ARG A 70 -7.21 -12.19 2.90
CA ARG A 70 -7.13 -12.52 4.34
C ARG A 70 -8.47 -12.97 4.92
N MET A 71 -9.58 -12.57 4.32
CA MET A 71 -10.93 -13.00 4.68
C MET A 71 -11.32 -14.34 4.03
N GLY A 72 -10.47 -14.89 3.15
CA GLY A 72 -10.75 -16.15 2.44
C GLY A 72 -11.81 -16.03 1.34
N ILE A 73 -12.13 -14.81 0.89
CA ILE A 73 -13.16 -14.55 -0.13
C ILE A 73 -12.60 -14.74 -1.54
N ILE A 74 -11.30 -14.46 -1.72
CA ILE A 74 -10.62 -14.53 -3.01
C ILE A 74 -9.43 -15.46 -2.91
N ASP A 75 -9.37 -16.43 -3.83
CA ASP A 75 -8.20 -17.28 -4.01
C ASP A 75 -7.05 -16.51 -4.67
N PRO A 76 -5.80 -16.74 -4.24
CA PRO A 76 -4.65 -16.01 -4.75
C PRO A 76 -4.36 -16.31 -6.24
N TYR A 77 -4.94 -17.39 -6.79
CA TYR A 77 -4.85 -17.78 -8.19
C TYR A 77 -6.19 -18.31 -8.70
N PRO A 78 -7.01 -17.48 -9.37
CA PRO A 78 -8.31 -17.92 -9.87
C PRO A 78 -8.21 -18.91 -11.04
N ASN A 79 -7.05 -19.01 -11.70
CA ASN A 79 -6.84 -19.85 -12.89
C ASN A 79 -5.73 -20.89 -12.63
N SER A 80 -5.93 -22.13 -13.09
CA SER A 80 -4.96 -23.24 -12.93
C SER A 80 -3.58 -22.92 -13.52
N LEU A 81 -3.53 -22.26 -14.67
CA LEU A 81 -2.27 -21.81 -15.30
C LEU A 81 -1.52 -20.78 -14.46
N PHE A 82 -2.23 -19.79 -13.90
CA PHE A 82 -1.62 -18.76 -13.05
C PHE A 82 -1.05 -19.36 -11.75
N ARG A 83 -1.71 -20.38 -11.21
CA ARG A 83 -1.23 -21.13 -10.03
C ARG A 83 0.10 -21.84 -10.32
N VAL A 84 0.18 -22.56 -11.43
CA VAL A 84 1.41 -23.28 -11.86
C VAL A 84 2.55 -22.30 -12.11
N ILE A 85 2.30 -21.22 -12.85
CA ILE A 85 3.32 -20.21 -13.15
C ILE A 85 3.84 -19.55 -11.87
N TYR A 86 2.94 -19.18 -10.94
CA TYR A 86 3.36 -18.53 -9.71
C TYR A 86 4.06 -19.49 -8.75
N GLU A 87 3.65 -20.77 -8.67
CA GLU A 87 4.41 -21.79 -7.94
C GLU A 87 5.83 -21.94 -8.50
N CYS A 88 6.00 -22.02 -9.83
CA CYS A 88 7.32 -22.05 -10.46
C CYS A 88 8.16 -20.80 -10.18
N ILE A 89 7.56 -19.59 -10.19
CA ILE A 89 8.24 -18.33 -9.85
C ILE A 89 8.60 -18.27 -8.36
N SER A 90 7.72 -18.74 -7.47
CA SER A 90 7.97 -18.78 -6.02
C SER A 90 9.05 -19.80 -5.67
N ILE A 91 9.10 -20.95 -6.35
CA ILE A 91 10.18 -21.94 -6.24
C ILE A 91 11.51 -21.33 -6.70
N LYS A 92 11.52 -20.59 -7.83
CA LYS A 92 12.71 -19.83 -8.27
C LYS A 92 13.10 -18.71 -7.29
N ARG A 93 12.16 -18.01 -6.64
CA ARG A 93 12.45 -17.01 -5.59
C ARG A 93 12.95 -17.62 -4.27
N LYS A 94 12.55 -18.84 -3.92
CA LYS A 94 13.07 -19.56 -2.74
C LYS A 94 14.46 -20.14 -2.98
N ASN A 95 14.75 -20.58 -4.20
CA ASN A 95 16.03 -21.15 -4.60
C ASN A 95 17.03 -20.10 -5.12
N GLY A 96 16.54 -18.91 -5.47
CA GLY A 96 17.32 -17.77 -5.95
C GLY A 96 17.28 -16.63 -4.96
N CYS A 97 18.33 -16.52 -4.15
CA CYS A 97 18.75 -15.31 -3.44
C CYS A 97 17.83 -14.87 -2.29
N GLY A 98 18.30 -15.12 -1.06
CA GLY A 98 17.84 -14.41 0.13
C GLY A 98 18.04 -12.91 -0.04
N THR A 99 16.97 -12.20 -0.39
CA THR A 99 16.82 -10.79 -0.08
C THR A 99 15.51 -10.68 0.68
N LYS A 100 15.62 -10.54 1.99
CA LYS A 100 14.51 -10.05 2.82
C LYS A 100 14.12 -8.71 2.19
N ASP A 101 12.82 -8.50 1.93
CA ASP A 101 12.33 -7.16 1.60
C ASP A 101 12.96 -6.18 2.60
N PRO A 102 13.72 -5.16 2.16
CA PRO A 102 14.41 -4.28 3.10
C PRO A 102 13.34 -3.63 3.99
N GLN A 103 13.47 -3.86 5.30
CA GLN A 103 12.71 -3.10 6.28
C GLN A 103 13.00 -1.62 6.00
N PRO A 104 11.99 -0.75 5.89
CA PRO A 104 12.24 0.67 5.77
C PRO A 104 12.98 1.09 7.03
N ALA A 105 14.24 1.49 6.87
CA ALA A 105 15.02 2.06 7.96
C ALA A 105 14.24 3.26 8.49
N LEU A 106 13.97 3.28 9.80
CA LEU A 106 13.56 4.48 10.50
C LEU A 106 14.68 5.51 10.26
N SER A 107 14.40 6.46 9.35
CA SER A 107 15.22 7.65 9.17
C SER A 107 15.16 8.44 10.47
N THR A 108 16.21 8.34 11.28
CA THR A 108 16.46 9.24 12.39
C THR A 108 16.78 10.62 11.83
N VAL A 109 15.80 11.53 11.90
CA VAL A 109 16.02 12.97 12.09
C VAL A 109 14.92 13.45 13.04
#